data_AF-Q7VMK7-F1
#
_entry.id   AF-Q7VMK7-F1
#
_cell.length_a   1.000
_cell.length_b   1.000
_cell.length_c   1.000
_cell.angle_alpha   90.00
_cell.angle_beta   90.00
_cell.angle_gamma   90.00
#
_symmetry.space_group_name_H-M   'P 1'
#
loop_
_entity.id
_entity.type
_entity.pdbx_description
1 polymer ?
#
loop_
_entity_poly.entity_id
_entity_poly.type
_entity_poly.pdbx_seq_one_letter_code
_entity_poly.pdbx_strand_id
1 'polypeptide(L)'
;MNMINPTQLKENGLLFFGNQHETVPTRLLFDPYLTSRAKLAWQLIKYKAREFKTGLFPSYDILGQLLSDKTYAEGKLSRKLVSQTLLLLQLTRWLTLCETVRNEQGQVMGNVYLLHDEPMPIVDTIQLNNDYLKLLENAANHRDITVRNVANHIIDNLHADPTQWHYVSHIDWIQARFNAYQQRIQQEDEIPLEQQHQLRQLPQNILSSHTELSQKERELSKNIQSSQMELSKKSQRSHTELSDSVQYKYEYLYK
;
A
#
# COMPACT_ATOMS: atom_id res chain seq x y z
N MET A 1 -18.44 -2.21 59.33
CA MET A 1 -18.71 -1.25 58.24
C MET A 1 -17.57 -1.40 57.25
N ASN A 2 -17.67 -2.35 56.33
CA ASN A 2 -16.59 -2.69 55.39
C ASN A 2 -16.79 -1.93 54.08
N MET A 3 -15.81 -1.09 53.74
CA MET A 3 -15.77 -0.36 52.49
C MET A 3 -15.44 -1.30 51.33
N ILE A 4 -16.21 -1.20 50.25
CA ILE A 4 -16.10 -2.02 49.04
C ILE A 4 -14.89 -1.52 48.23
N ASN A 5 -13.98 -2.45 47.91
CA ASN A 5 -12.80 -2.22 47.06
C ASN A 5 -13.20 -1.81 45.63
N PRO A 6 -12.42 -0.94 44.96
CA PRO A 6 -12.60 -0.69 43.54
C PRO A 6 -12.32 -1.98 42.77
N THR A 7 -13.29 -2.37 41.95
CA THR A 7 -13.23 -3.52 41.04
C THR A 7 -12.01 -3.36 40.13
N GLN A 8 -10.93 -4.10 40.43
CA GLN A 8 -9.88 -4.38 39.47
C GLN A 8 -10.54 -5.03 38.25
N LEU A 9 -10.50 -4.35 37.10
CA LEU A 9 -10.84 -4.94 35.82
C LEU A 9 -9.95 -6.17 35.64
N LYS A 10 -10.53 -7.37 35.82
CA LYS A 10 -9.88 -8.61 35.41
C LYS A 10 -9.91 -8.64 33.88
N GLU A 11 -8.84 -8.16 33.28
CA GLU A 11 -8.60 -8.39 31.86
C GLU A 11 -8.37 -9.89 31.65
N ASN A 12 -9.16 -10.48 30.75
CA ASN A 12 -8.96 -11.85 30.32
C ASN A 12 -7.81 -11.91 29.31
N GLY A 13 -7.02 -12.99 29.36
CA GLY A 13 -5.94 -13.21 28.40
C GLY A 13 -6.47 -13.41 26.98
N LEU A 14 -6.07 -12.53 26.05
CA LEU A 14 -6.28 -12.67 24.62
C LEU A 14 -5.04 -13.32 24.00
N LEU A 15 -5.20 -14.49 23.38
CA LEU A 15 -4.16 -15.10 22.54
C LEU A 15 -4.45 -14.82 21.07
N PHE A 16 -3.70 -13.89 20.48
CA PHE A 16 -3.73 -13.61 19.05
C PHE A 16 -2.65 -14.43 18.34
N PHE A 17 -3.05 -15.37 17.49
CA PHE A 17 -2.16 -16.23 16.69
C PHE A 17 -2.02 -15.77 15.23
N GLY A 18 -2.52 -14.57 14.89
CA GLY A 18 -2.37 -14.00 13.56
C GLY A 18 -1.04 -13.26 13.41
N ASN A 19 -0.61 -13.03 12.17
CA ASN A 19 0.46 -12.08 11.91
C ASN A 19 -0.09 -10.65 12.14
N GLN A 20 0.68 -9.82 12.85
CA GLN A 20 0.39 -8.40 12.91
C GLN A 20 0.58 -7.81 11.50
N HIS A 21 -0.51 -7.32 10.91
CA HIS A 21 -0.45 -6.73 9.58
C HIS A 21 -0.02 -5.27 9.68
N GLU A 22 0.90 -4.87 8.81
CA GLU A 22 1.21 -3.47 8.59
C GLU A 22 0.10 -2.81 7.77
N THR A 23 -0.42 -1.70 8.26
CA THR A 23 -1.39 -0.90 7.51
C THR A 23 -0.67 0.08 6.58
N VAL A 24 -1.23 0.23 5.39
CA VAL A 24 -0.75 1.14 4.35
C VAL A 24 -1.80 2.23 4.13
N PRO A 25 -1.41 3.52 4.05
CA PRO A 25 -2.36 4.59 3.77
C PRO A 25 -3.08 4.35 2.45
N THR A 26 -4.41 4.37 2.46
CA THR A 26 -5.23 4.22 1.25
C THR A 26 -4.85 5.25 0.19
N ARG A 27 -4.53 6.48 0.61
CA ARG A 27 -4.08 7.55 -0.28
C ARG A 27 -2.76 7.23 -0.98
N LEU A 28 -1.83 6.51 -0.33
CA LEU A 28 -0.58 6.06 -0.94
C LEU A 28 -0.87 5.03 -2.05
N LEU A 29 -1.76 4.08 -1.77
CA LEU A 29 -2.13 3.02 -2.72
C LEU A 29 -2.73 3.60 -4.00
N PHE A 30 -3.53 4.66 -3.88
CA PHE A 30 -4.20 5.32 -5.00
C PHE A 30 -3.51 6.58 -5.50
N ASP A 31 -2.32 6.92 -4.99
CA ASP A 31 -1.57 8.07 -5.50
C ASP A 31 -1.20 7.82 -6.99
N PRO A 32 -1.71 8.65 -7.93
CA PRO A 32 -1.47 8.45 -9.36
C PRO A 32 -0.06 8.86 -9.79
N TYR A 33 0.65 9.63 -8.96
CA TYR A 33 2.01 10.10 -9.23
C TYR A 33 3.09 9.12 -8.80
N LEU A 34 2.72 8.11 -7.99
CA LEU A 34 3.63 7.09 -7.51
C LEU A 34 3.59 5.83 -8.36
N THR A 35 4.78 5.35 -8.74
CA THR A 35 4.93 4.01 -9.31
C THR A 35 4.66 2.94 -8.25
N SER A 36 4.33 1.71 -8.67
CA SER A 36 4.21 0.56 -7.76
C SER A 36 5.46 0.36 -6.90
N ARG A 37 6.64 0.62 -7.47
CA ARG A 37 7.92 0.57 -6.75
C ARG A 37 8.03 1.64 -5.68
N ALA A 38 7.58 2.87 -5.94
CA ALA A 38 7.59 3.93 -4.94
C ALA A 38 6.62 3.62 -3.79
N LYS A 39 5.44 3.07 -4.09
CA LYS A 39 4.48 2.59 -3.09
C LYS A 39 5.07 1.46 -2.23
N LEU A 40 5.78 0.52 -2.85
CA LEU A 40 6.49 -0.55 -2.14
C LEU A 40 7.67 0.00 -1.30
N ALA A 41 8.43 0.94 -1.84
CA ALA A 41 9.54 1.58 -1.15
C ALA A 41 9.09 2.28 0.13
N TRP A 42 7.99 3.04 0.08
CA TRP A 42 7.42 3.67 1.27
C TRP A 42 7.10 2.63 2.36
N GLN A 43 6.46 1.51 1.99
CA GLN A 43 6.10 0.44 2.93
C GLN A 43 7.34 -0.20 3.56
N LEU A 44 8.37 -0.49 2.75
CA LEU A 44 9.61 -1.10 3.23
C LEU A 44 10.44 -0.13 4.09
N ILE A 45 10.44 1.16 3.77
CA ILE A 45 11.06 2.19 4.62
C ILE A 45 10.35 2.24 5.98
N LYS A 46 9.01 2.29 6.00
CA LYS A 46 8.23 2.27 7.25
C LYS A 46 8.52 1.03 8.09
N TYR A 47 8.52 -0.14 7.45
CA TYR A 47 8.84 -1.41 8.10
C TYR A 47 10.25 -1.38 8.70
N LYS A 48 11.25 -0.96 7.93
CA LYS A 48 12.65 -0.90 8.39
C LYS A 48 12.86 0.14 9.49
N ALA A 49 12.19 1.29 9.43
CA ALA A 49 12.26 2.30 10.48
C ALA A 49 11.80 1.76 11.85
N ARG A 50 10.90 0.77 11.88
CA ARG A 50 10.48 0.09 13.12
C ARG A 50 11.50 -0.94 13.62
N GLU A 51 12.19 -1.64 12.72
CA GLU A 51 13.22 -2.61 13.10
C GLU A 51 14.45 -1.93 13.72
N PHE A 52 14.79 -0.72 13.27
CA PHE A 52 15.91 0.03 13.82
C PHE A 52 15.50 0.76 15.10
N LYS A 53 16.05 0.35 16.26
CA LYS A 53 15.88 1.03 17.57
C LYS A 53 16.26 2.52 17.57
N THR A 54 16.88 3.00 16.50
CA THR A 54 17.37 4.36 16.29
C THR A 54 16.62 5.13 15.20
N GLY A 55 15.58 4.56 14.57
CA GLY A 55 14.82 5.25 13.51
C GLY A 55 15.65 5.59 12.27
N LEU A 56 16.73 4.85 12.02
CA LEU A 56 17.65 5.13 10.91
C LEU A 56 17.01 4.79 9.55
N PHE A 57 17.20 5.68 8.59
CA PHE A 57 16.75 5.47 7.22
C PHE A 57 17.61 4.38 6.53
N PRO A 58 17.01 3.44 5.78
CA PRO A 58 17.77 2.39 5.08
C PRO A 58 18.75 2.96 4.05
N SER A 59 19.97 2.42 3.98
CA SER A 59 20.94 2.86 2.97
C SER A 59 20.46 2.56 1.54
N TYR A 60 20.99 3.27 0.55
CA TYR A 60 20.64 3.04 -0.86
C TYR A 60 20.91 1.61 -1.33
N ASP A 61 21.94 0.96 -0.80
CA ASP A 61 22.25 -0.42 -1.16
C ASP A 61 21.27 -1.42 -0.51
N ILE A 62 20.75 -1.10 0.68
CA ILE A 62 19.68 -1.89 1.32
C ILE A 62 18.36 -1.70 0.56
N LEU A 63 17.98 -0.46 0.25
CA LEU A 63 16.80 -0.19 -0.58
C LEU A 63 16.92 -0.86 -1.95
N GLY A 64 18.10 -0.85 -2.55
CA GLY A 64 18.35 -1.51 -3.82
C GLY A 64 18.13 -3.02 -3.77
N GLN A 65 18.48 -3.67 -2.65
CA GLN A 65 18.22 -5.09 -2.44
C GLN A 65 16.72 -5.35 -2.21
N LEU A 66 16.10 -4.55 -1.35
CA LEU A 66 14.68 -4.68 -0.99
C LEU A 66 13.72 -4.43 -2.15
N LEU A 67 14.10 -3.56 -3.09
CA LEU A 67 13.29 -3.19 -4.26
C LEU A 67 13.69 -3.94 -5.54
N SER A 68 14.55 -4.95 -5.42
CA SER A 68 14.98 -5.75 -6.56
C SER A 68 13.93 -6.78 -6.93
N ASP A 69 13.58 -6.85 -8.22
CA ASP A 69 12.67 -7.87 -8.75
C ASP A 69 13.40 -9.20 -9.03
N LYS A 70 14.71 -9.28 -8.76
CA LYS A 70 15.54 -10.49 -8.99
C LYS A 70 15.44 -11.44 -7.80
N THR A 71 14.84 -12.61 -7.99
CA THR A 71 14.79 -13.67 -6.98
C THR A 71 16.06 -14.53 -7.00
N TYR A 72 16.64 -14.85 -5.83
CA TYR A 72 17.75 -15.80 -5.60
C TYR A 72 19.15 -15.46 -6.16
N ALA A 73 19.30 -14.35 -6.88
CA ALA A 73 20.61 -13.77 -7.20
C ALA A 73 20.83 -12.52 -6.34
N GLU A 74 22.07 -12.15 -5.99
CA GLU A 74 22.43 -10.88 -5.32
C GLU A 74 22.16 -9.63 -6.18
N GLY A 75 21.11 -9.67 -7.00
CA GLY A 75 20.69 -8.59 -7.85
C GLY A 75 20.20 -7.42 -7.01
N LYS A 76 20.83 -6.27 -7.17
CA LYS A 76 20.39 -5.00 -6.59
C LYS A 76 19.79 -4.13 -7.68
N LEU A 77 18.73 -3.42 -7.34
CA LEU A 77 18.23 -2.31 -8.14
C LEU A 77 19.34 -1.25 -8.26
N SER A 78 19.46 -0.63 -9.44
CA SER A 78 20.49 0.39 -9.63
C SER A 78 20.26 1.60 -8.72
N ARG A 79 21.35 2.23 -8.26
CA ARG A 79 21.27 3.45 -7.45
C ARG A 79 20.46 4.54 -8.15
N LYS A 80 20.54 4.64 -9.48
CA LYS A 80 19.72 5.56 -10.29
C LYS A 80 18.21 5.33 -10.05
N LEU A 81 17.76 4.08 -10.11
CA LEU A 81 16.35 3.72 -9.90
C LEU A 81 15.93 3.92 -8.44
N VAL A 82 16.80 3.65 -7.47
CA VAL A 82 16.53 3.93 -6.06
C VAL A 82 16.39 5.45 -5.85
N SER A 83 17.30 6.26 -6.39
CA SER A 83 17.22 7.72 -6.34
C SER A 83 15.97 8.26 -7.02
N GLN A 84 15.61 7.73 -8.19
CA GLN A 84 14.35 8.08 -8.87
C GLN A 84 13.14 7.78 -7.98
N THR A 85 13.14 6.61 -7.31
CA THR A 85 12.06 6.18 -6.42
C THR A 85 11.91 7.11 -5.22
N LEU A 86 13.01 7.49 -4.57
CA LEU A 86 12.99 8.45 -3.46
C LEU A 86 12.63 9.87 -3.92
N LEU A 87 13.02 10.25 -5.14
CA LEU A 87 12.68 11.54 -5.71
C LEU A 87 11.17 11.64 -5.94
N LEU A 88 10.53 10.59 -6.47
CA LEU A 88 9.07 10.55 -6.61
C LEU A 88 8.34 10.70 -5.27
N LEU A 89 8.80 10.00 -4.23
CA LEU A 89 8.25 10.14 -2.87
C LEU A 89 8.41 11.56 -2.32
N GLN A 90 9.53 12.24 -2.64
CA GLN A 90 9.74 13.62 -2.23
C GLN A 90 8.86 14.61 -2.98
N LEU A 91 8.74 14.48 -4.31
CA LEU A 91 7.88 15.35 -5.13
C LEU A 91 6.43 15.28 -4.67
N THR A 92 5.97 14.07 -4.33
CA THR A 92 4.62 13.78 -3.85
C THR A 92 4.45 13.96 -2.33
N ARG A 93 5.48 14.47 -1.64
CA ARG A 93 5.43 14.87 -0.22
C ARG A 93 5.11 13.74 0.76
N TRP A 94 5.34 12.49 0.36
CA TRP A 94 5.33 11.32 1.25
C TRP A 94 6.65 11.16 2.02
N LEU A 95 7.71 11.82 1.55
CA LEU A 95 9.05 11.81 2.14
C LEU A 95 9.63 13.23 2.08
N THR A 96 10.24 13.71 3.15
CA THR A 96 10.96 15.01 3.15
C THR A 96 12.43 14.77 3.47
N LEU A 97 13.34 15.19 2.59
CA LEU A 97 14.77 15.28 2.91
C LEU A 97 14.98 16.47 3.85
N CYS A 98 15.48 16.20 5.05
CA CYS A 98 15.72 17.22 6.07
C CYS A 98 17.17 17.70 6.04
N GLU A 99 18.10 16.76 5.93
CA GLU A 99 19.53 17.06 5.96
C GLU A 99 20.33 16.04 5.17
N THR A 100 21.40 16.52 4.53
CA THR A 100 22.45 15.67 3.97
C THR A 100 23.69 15.79 4.85
N VAL A 101 23.94 14.74 5.64
CA VAL A 101 25.10 14.64 6.52
C VAL A 101 26.36 14.51 5.67
N ARG A 102 27.35 15.35 5.94
CA ARG A 102 28.64 15.35 5.24
C ARG A 102 29.78 15.20 6.22
N ASN A 103 30.89 14.59 5.78
CA ASN A 103 32.13 14.58 6.56
C ASN A 103 32.86 15.92 6.45
N GLU A 104 33.96 16.07 7.20
CA GLU A 104 34.81 17.27 7.20
C GLU A 104 35.37 17.63 5.82
N GLN A 105 35.47 16.64 4.92
CA GLN A 105 35.92 16.80 3.53
C GLN A 105 34.78 17.15 2.57
N GLY A 106 33.55 17.35 3.07
CA GLY A 106 32.37 17.68 2.28
C GLY A 106 31.69 16.51 1.57
N GLN A 107 32.18 15.28 1.75
CA GLN A 107 31.59 14.08 1.14
C GLN A 107 30.28 13.71 1.85
N VAL A 108 29.28 13.31 1.07
CA VAL A 108 27.99 12.88 1.60
C VAL A 108 28.15 11.55 2.34
N MET A 109 27.86 11.55 3.64
CA MET A 109 27.87 10.39 4.53
C MET A 109 26.49 9.74 4.62
N GLY A 110 25.42 10.52 4.48
CA GLY A 110 24.06 10.02 4.56
C GLY A 110 23.01 11.12 4.43
N ASN A 111 21.75 10.72 4.37
CA ASN A 111 20.61 11.62 4.31
C ASN A 111 19.66 11.31 5.46
N VAL A 112 19.12 12.36 6.07
CA VAL A 112 18.08 12.30 7.09
C VAL A 112 16.74 12.63 6.43
N TYR A 113 15.77 11.72 6.55
CA TYR A 113 14.45 11.90 5.97
C TYR A 113 13.36 11.82 7.04
N LEU A 114 12.28 12.57 6.83
CA LEU A 114 11.00 12.39 7.48
C LEU A 114 10.06 11.63 6.55
N LEU A 115 9.47 10.55 7.07
CA LEU A 115 8.47 9.76 6.37
C LEU A 115 7.08 10.16 6.88
N HIS A 116 6.18 10.50 5.96
CA HIS A 116 4.82 10.91 6.31
C HIS A 116 3.83 9.77 6.05
N ASP A 117 2.79 9.69 6.86
CA ASP A 117 1.67 8.77 6.69
C ASP A 117 0.61 9.29 5.71
N GLU A 118 0.74 10.56 5.30
CA GLU A 118 -0.03 11.21 4.23
C GLU A 118 0.83 12.25 3.50
N PRO A 119 0.47 12.67 2.27
CA PRO A 119 1.21 13.73 1.58
C PRO A 119 1.18 15.00 2.42
N MET A 120 2.35 15.48 2.83
CA MET A 120 2.45 16.71 3.61
C MET A 120 1.85 17.87 2.80
N PRO A 121 1.07 18.78 3.41
CA PRO A 121 0.58 19.97 2.73
C PRO A 121 1.74 20.81 2.18
N ILE A 122 1.50 21.56 1.10
CA ILE A 122 2.62 22.23 0.41
C ILE A 122 3.25 23.30 1.29
N VAL A 123 2.44 24.04 2.06
CA VAL A 123 2.92 25.11 2.94
C VAL A 123 3.84 24.55 4.01
N ASP A 124 3.43 23.48 4.67
CA ASP A 124 4.25 22.87 5.72
C ASP A 124 5.51 22.24 5.11
N THR A 125 5.41 21.69 3.89
CA THR A 125 6.58 21.13 3.19
C THR A 125 7.60 22.21 2.89
N ILE A 126 7.17 23.39 2.42
CA ILE A 126 8.05 24.53 2.14
C ILE A 126 8.68 25.05 3.44
N GLN A 127 7.90 25.14 4.53
CA GLN A 127 8.41 25.57 5.83
C GLN A 127 9.44 24.60 6.41
N LEU A 128 9.23 23.29 6.24
CA LEU A 128 10.14 22.24 6.72
C LEU A 128 11.38 22.09 5.82
N ASN A 129 11.22 22.28 4.51
CA ASN A 129 12.27 22.16 3.52
C ASN A 129 12.16 23.29 2.48
N ASN A 130 12.95 24.34 2.69
CA ASN A 130 13.02 25.51 1.81
C ASN A 130 13.47 25.17 0.37
N ASP A 131 14.13 24.03 0.16
CA ASP A 131 14.56 23.58 -1.16
C ASP A 131 13.47 22.82 -1.94
N TYR A 132 12.26 22.61 -1.38
CA TYR A 132 11.21 21.86 -2.06
C TYR A 132 10.78 22.47 -3.40
N LEU A 133 10.64 23.80 -3.48
CA LEU A 133 10.28 24.46 -4.75
C LEU A 133 11.40 24.32 -5.80
N LYS A 134 12.66 24.43 -5.36
CA LYS A 134 13.84 24.19 -6.20
C LYS A 134 13.93 22.73 -6.64
N LEU A 135 13.54 21.79 -5.78
CA LEU A 135 13.43 20.37 -6.11
C LEU A 135 12.40 20.15 -7.23
N LEU A 136 11.22 20.77 -7.13
CA LEU A 136 10.18 20.71 -8.17
C LEU A 136 10.68 21.28 -9.50
N GLU A 137 11.31 22.47 -9.48
CA GLU A 137 11.87 23.10 -10.68
C GLU A 137 12.95 22.23 -11.35
N ASN A 138 13.86 21.66 -10.56
CA ASN A 138 14.88 20.74 -11.07
C ASN A 138 14.25 19.46 -11.63
N ALA A 139 13.21 18.95 -10.98
CA ALA A 139 12.51 17.75 -11.41
C ALA A 139 11.74 17.98 -12.72
N ALA A 140 11.14 19.15 -12.92
CA ALA A 140 10.49 19.58 -14.16
C ALA A 140 11.44 19.59 -15.38
N ASN A 141 12.74 19.73 -15.14
CA ASN A 141 13.78 19.69 -16.18
C ASN A 141 14.61 18.40 -16.16
N HIS A 142 14.17 17.37 -15.42
CA HIS A 142 14.94 16.16 -15.20
C HIS A 142 14.99 15.28 -16.47
N ARG A 143 16.12 14.59 -16.68
CA ARG A 143 16.31 13.64 -17.81
C ARG A 143 15.37 12.43 -17.72
N ASP A 144 15.01 12.09 -16.49
CA ASP A 144 13.93 11.19 -16.09
C ASP A 144 12.55 11.56 -16.61
N ILE A 145 12.01 10.93 -17.66
CA ILE A 145 10.69 11.31 -18.16
C ILE A 145 9.57 11.12 -17.13
N THR A 146 9.65 10.08 -16.28
CA THR A 146 8.64 9.85 -15.23
C THR A 146 8.72 10.95 -14.18
N VAL A 147 9.93 11.26 -13.70
CA VAL A 147 10.17 12.34 -12.74
C VAL A 147 9.68 13.68 -13.28
N ARG A 148 10.04 14.00 -14.54
CA ARG A 148 9.66 15.24 -15.21
C ARG A 148 8.16 15.38 -15.37
N ASN A 149 7.48 14.33 -15.85
CA ASN A 149 6.05 14.39 -16.05
C ASN A 149 5.29 14.56 -14.73
N VAL A 150 5.73 13.86 -13.67
CA VAL A 150 5.14 14.01 -12.33
C VAL A 150 5.35 15.44 -11.81
N ALA A 151 6.55 15.98 -11.91
CA ALA A 151 6.84 17.35 -11.46
C ALA A 151 6.01 18.39 -12.22
N ASN A 152 5.97 18.33 -13.55
CA ASN A 152 5.18 19.25 -14.37
C ASN A 152 3.70 19.17 -14.02
N HIS A 153 3.14 17.97 -13.86
CA HIS A 153 1.74 17.82 -13.51
C HIS A 153 1.43 18.35 -12.10
N ILE A 154 2.35 18.20 -11.13
CA ILE A 154 2.21 18.84 -9.82
C ILE A 154 2.20 20.37 -9.97
N ILE A 155 3.13 20.93 -10.74
CA ILE A 155 3.20 22.38 -10.99
C ILE A 155 1.93 22.89 -11.66
N ASP A 156 1.45 22.21 -12.71
CA ASP A 156 0.23 22.56 -13.42
C ASP A 156 -0.98 22.56 -12.49
N ASN A 157 -1.11 21.56 -11.61
CA ASN A 157 -2.19 21.49 -10.63
C ASN A 157 -2.12 22.61 -9.59
N LEU A 158 -0.92 23.01 -9.16
CA LEU A 158 -0.74 24.12 -8.23
C LEU A 158 -1.14 25.46 -8.88
N HIS A 159 -0.88 25.64 -10.17
CA HIS A 159 -1.28 26.84 -10.90
C HIS A 159 -2.77 26.86 -11.26
N ALA A 160 -3.35 25.69 -11.57
CA ALA A 160 -4.71 25.58 -12.07
C ALA A 160 -5.78 25.59 -10.97
N ASP A 161 -5.42 25.38 -9.70
CA ASP A 161 -6.37 25.29 -8.61
C ASP A 161 -6.73 26.67 -8.03
N PRO A 162 -7.95 27.19 -8.31
CA PRO A 162 -8.38 28.51 -7.87
C PRO A 162 -8.71 28.55 -6.37
N THR A 163 -8.90 27.40 -5.74
CA THR A 163 -9.28 27.32 -4.33
C THR A 163 -8.10 27.43 -3.39
N GLN A 164 -6.87 27.31 -3.92
CA GLN A 164 -5.62 27.34 -3.16
C GLN A 164 -5.60 26.33 -2.00
N TRP A 165 -6.43 25.28 -2.03
CA TRP A 165 -6.57 24.33 -0.92
C TRP A 165 -5.26 23.63 -0.58
N HIS A 166 -4.38 23.51 -1.58
CA HIS A 166 -3.04 22.95 -1.44
C HIS A 166 -2.14 23.76 -0.48
N TYR A 167 -2.47 25.03 -0.20
CA TYR A 167 -1.77 25.89 0.76
C TYR A 167 -2.36 25.87 2.19
N VAL A 168 -3.39 25.08 2.46
CA VAL A 168 -3.95 24.95 3.81
C VAL A 168 -2.96 24.17 4.69
N SER A 169 -2.69 24.68 5.91
CA SER A 169 -1.76 24.02 6.84
C SER A 169 -2.27 22.66 7.30
N HIS A 170 -1.39 21.79 7.78
CA HIS A 170 -1.76 20.47 8.29
C HIS A 170 -2.76 20.53 9.43
N ILE A 171 -2.65 21.52 10.33
CA ILE A 171 -3.59 21.71 11.44
C ILE A 171 -4.99 22.07 10.92
N ASP A 172 -5.07 23.02 10.00
CA ASP A 172 -6.34 23.42 9.39
C ASP A 172 -6.99 22.27 8.63
N TRP A 173 -6.16 21.42 8.02
CA TRP A 173 -6.64 20.25 7.31
C TRP A 173 -7.11 19.12 8.23
N ILE A 174 -6.43 18.89 9.36
CA ILE A 174 -6.93 18.01 10.44
C ILE A 174 -8.28 18.54 10.95
N GLN A 175 -8.40 19.85 11.16
CA GLN A 175 -9.66 20.47 11.58
C GLN A 175 -10.78 20.23 10.55
N ALA A 176 -10.50 20.40 9.26
CA ALA A 176 -11.46 20.14 8.20
C ALA A 176 -11.92 18.67 8.18
N ARG A 177 -11.01 17.72 8.38
CA ARG A 177 -11.32 16.28 8.50
C ARG A 177 -12.18 15.97 9.71
N PHE A 178 -11.86 16.55 10.85
CA PHE A 178 -12.66 16.39 12.06
C PHE A 178 -14.08 16.88 11.83
N ASN A 179 -14.25 18.06 11.23
CA ASN A 179 -15.56 18.62 10.89
C ASN A 179 -16.35 17.70 9.95
N ALA A 180 -15.73 17.17 8.89
CA ALA A 180 -16.36 16.22 7.96
C ALA A 180 -16.71 14.88 8.61
N TYR A 181 -15.92 14.42 9.57
CA TYR A 181 -16.24 13.23 10.38
C TYR A 181 -17.45 13.48 11.29
N GLN A 182 -17.49 14.62 11.99
CA GLN A 182 -18.64 15.00 12.82
C GLN A 182 -19.94 15.06 12.01
N GLN A 183 -19.88 15.62 10.78
CA GLN A 183 -21.03 15.65 9.87
C GLN A 183 -21.50 14.26 9.43
N ARG A 184 -20.57 13.32 9.20
CA ARG A 184 -20.93 11.92 8.85
C ARG A 184 -21.58 11.18 10.01
N ILE A 185 -21.08 11.34 11.24
CA ILE A 185 -21.72 10.76 12.43
C ILE A 185 -23.15 11.30 12.57
N GLN A 186 -23.34 12.60 12.37
CA GLN A 186 -24.67 13.22 12.43
C GLN A 186 -25.63 12.74 11.32
N GLN A 187 -25.12 12.23 10.20
CA GLN A 187 -25.91 11.66 9.10
C GLN A 187 -26.15 10.14 9.22
N GLU A 188 -25.33 9.41 9.99
CA GLU A 188 -25.52 7.98 10.24
C GLU A 188 -26.75 7.67 11.13
N ASP A 189 -27.27 8.67 11.83
CA ASP A 189 -28.54 8.58 12.59
C ASP A 189 -29.79 8.54 11.67
N GLU A 190 -29.64 8.68 10.34
CA GLU A 190 -30.73 8.63 9.35
C GLU A 190 -30.70 7.40 8.42
N ILE A 191 -30.05 6.29 8.79
CA ILE A 191 -30.20 5.03 8.03
C ILE A 191 -31.54 4.38 8.41
N PRO A 192 -32.49 4.16 7.46
CA PRO A 192 -33.76 3.50 7.76
C PRO A 192 -33.54 2.11 8.36
N LEU A 193 -34.21 1.81 9.48
CA LEU A 193 -34.05 0.57 10.27
C LEU A 193 -34.10 -0.73 9.44
N GLU A 194 -34.81 -0.72 8.30
CA GLU A 194 -34.96 -1.88 7.42
C GLU A 194 -33.63 -2.33 6.78
N GLN A 195 -32.75 -1.41 6.40
CA GLN A 195 -31.45 -1.74 5.80
C GLN A 195 -30.43 -2.23 6.84
N GLN A 196 -30.51 -1.72 8.07
CA GLN A 196 -29.69 -2.18 9.20
C GLN A 196 -30.02 -3.63 9.59
N HIS A 197 -31.30 -4.02 9.53
CA HIS A 197 -31.73 -5.39 9.83
C HIS A 197 -31.22 -6.40 8.79
N GLN A 198 -31.27 -6.07 7.50
CA GLN A 198 -30.75 -6.95 6.45
C GLN A 198 -29.23 -7.14 6.52
N LEU A 199 -28.47 -6.08 6.82
CA LEU A 199 -27.01 -6.14 6.95
C LEU A 199 -26.55 -6.88 8.20
N ARG A 200 -27.31 -6.84 9.32
CA ARG A 200 -27.01 -7.61 10.54
C ARG A 200 -27.27 -9.11 10.41
N GLN A 201 -28.19 -9.53 9.54
CA GLN A 201 -28.53 -10.95 9.38
C GLN A 201 -27.63 -11.69 8.39
N LEU A 202 -26.93 -10.98 7.49
CA LEU A 202 -25.98 -11.58 6.54
C LEU A 202 -24.84 -12.36 7.23
N PRO A 203 -24.15 -11.84 8.28
CA PRO A 203 -23.14 -12.60 8.99
C PRO A 203 -23.71 -13.82 9.74
N GLN A 204 -24.89 -13.69 10.33
CA GLN A 204 -25.54 -14.77 11.09
C GLN A 204 -25.92 -15.95 10.18
N ASN A 205 -26.41 -15.68 8.96
CA ASN A 205 -26.76 -16.72 8.01
C ASN A 205 -25.55 -17.43 7.39
N ILE A 206 -24.40 -16.75 7.30
CA ILE A 206 -23.14 -17.34 6.80
C ILE A 206 -22.45 -18.15 7.90
N LEU A 207 -22.57 -17.74 9.17
CA LEU A 207 -21.97 -18.44 10.32
C LEU A 207 -22.89 -19.50 10.96
N SER A 208 -24.20 -19.46 10.74
CA SER A 208 -25.11 -20.53 11.18
C SER A 208 -24.99 -21.70 10.21
N SER A 209 -24.02 -22.57 10.47
CA SER A 209 -23.89 -23.87 9.83
C SER A 209 -25.13 -24.73 10.12
N HIS A 210 -26.22 -24.52 9.38
CA HIS A 210 -27.23 -25.55 9.15
C HIS A 210 -26.98 -26.19 7.79
N THR A 211 -25.76 -26.70 7.61
CA THR A 211 -25.53 -27.87 6.74
C THR A 211 -25.66 -29.12 7.60
N GLU A 212 -26.76 -29.23 8.34
CA GLU A 212 -27.10 -30.50 8.97
C GLU A 212 -27.73 -31.39 7.91
N LEU A 213 -27.06 -32.49 7.64
CA LEU A 213 -27.60 -33.69 7.01
C LEU A 213 -28.93 -34.04 7.70
N SER A 214 -30.05 -33.62 7.09
CA SER A 214 -31.38 -34.12 7.42
C SER A 214 -31.45 -35.61 7.07
N GLN A 215 -30.98 -36.47 7.98
CA GLN A 215 -31.43 -37.85 8.06
C GLN A 215 -32.80 -37.85 8.74
N LYS A 216 -33.85 -37.72 7.94
CA LYS A 216 -35.16 -38.27 8.27
C LYS A 216 -35.73 -38.95 7.03
N GLU A 217 -36.33 -40.09 7.30
CA GLU A 217 -36.56 -41.22 6.43
C GLU A 217 -37.42 -40.92 5.18
N ARG A 218 -37.27 -41.82 4.21
CA ARG A 218 -38.02 -41.94 2.96
C ARG A 218 -39.50 -41.57 3.13
N GLU A 219 -40.00 -40.71 2.24
CA GLU A 219 -41.06 -41.12 1.30
C GLU A 219 -41.06 -40.26 0.02
N LEU A 220 -41.31 -40.96 -1.07
CA LEU A 220 -41.20 -40.66 -2.51
C LEU A 220 -41.51 -39.22 -2.99
N SER A 221 -40.66 -38.68 -3.88
CA SER A 221 -40.95 -38.70 -5.33
C SER A 221 -39.80 -38.13 -6.20
N LYS A 222 -39.17 -39.03 -6.95
CA LYS A 222 -38.65 -38.88 -8.33
C LYS A 222 -38.05 -37.51 -8.73
N ASN A 223 -36.73 -37.39 -8.77
CA ASN A 223 -35.98 -37.66 -10.01
C ASN A 223 -34.47 -37.58 -9.80
N ILE A 224 -33.79 -38.38 -10.61
CA ILE A 224 -32.40 -38.81 -10.57
C ILE A 224 -31.41 -37.67 -10.85
N GLN A 225 -30.31 -37.65 -10.10
CA GLN A 225 -29.09 -36.91 -10.38
C GLN A 225 -28.53 -37.24 -11.77
N SER A 226 -28.02 -36.24 -12.49
CA SER A 226 -26.67 -36.39 -13.05
C SER A 226 -26.01 -35.03 -13.20
N SER A 227 -24.88 -34.89 -12.53
CA SER A 227 -23.84 -33.90 -12.79
C SER A 227 -23.34 -34.03 -14.22
N GLN A 228 -23.52 -33.00 -15.04
CA GLN A 228 -22.73 -32.80 -16.26
C GLN A 228 -22.11 -31.41 -16.23
N MET A 229 -20.79 -31.42 -16.02
CA MET A 229 -19.88 -30.30 -16.22
C MET A 229 -19.70 -30.12 -17.73
N GLU A 230 -20.42 -29.18 -18.32
CA GLU A 230 -20.33 -28.86 -19.75
C GLU A 230 -19.18 -27.84 -19.97
N LEU A 231 -17.99 -28.37 -20.25
CA LEU A 231 -16.90 -27.64 -20.88
C LEU A 231 -17.26 -27.37 -22.34
N SER A 232 -17.52 -26.11 -22.69
CA SER A 232 -17.75 -25.71 -24.07
C SER A 232 -16.50 -25.98 -24.93
N LYS A 233 -16.56 -27.01 -25.78
CA LYS A 233 -15.70 -27.15 -26.96
C LYS A 233 -16.54 -27.01 -28.21
N LYS A 234 -16.33 -25.92 -28.97
CA LYS A 234 -16.74 -25.85 -30.37
C LYS A 234 -15.52 -26.14 -31.24
N SER A 235 -15.50 -27.37 -31.79
CA SER A 235 -15.09 -27.80 -33.13
C SER A 235 -14.77 -26.69 -34.14
N GLN A 236 -13.87 -26.82 -35.13
CA GLN A 236 -13.25 -28.00 -35.73
C GLN A 236 -12.19 -27.57 -36.78
N ARG A 237 -11.17 -28.43 -36.95
CA ARG A 237 -10.53 -28.87 -38.22
C ARG A 237 -9.67 -27.85 -39.00
N SER A 238 -8.56 -28.18 -39.64
CA SER A 238 -7.72 -29.39 -39.87
C SER A 238 -6.68 -28.93 -40.93
N HIS A 239 -5.42 -29.37 -41.04
CA HIS A 239 -4.91 -30.71 -41.36
C HIS A 239 -3.38 -30.58 -41.58
N THR A 240 -2.59 -31.56 -41.09
CA THR A 240 -1.33 -32.16 -41.65
C THR A 240 -0.15 -31.25 -42.09
N GLU A 241 1.14 -31.53 -41.85
CA GLU A 241 1.90 -32.79 -41.88
C GLU A 241 3.35 -32.60 -41.31
N LEU A 242 3.87 -33.66 -40.70
CA LEU A 242 5.26 -34.18 -40.57
C LEU A 242 6.49 -33.27 -40.82
N SER A 243 7.45 -33.20 -39.88
CA SER A 243 8.69 -34.03 -39.88
C SER A 243 9.77 -33.54 -38.88
N ASP A 244 10.32 -34.52 -38.16
CA ASP A 244 11.72 -34.73 -37.77
C ASP A 244 12.51 -33.75 -36.85
N SER A 245 12.80 -34.30 -35.66
CA SER A 245 14.12 -34.40 -35.01
C SER A 245 14.97 -33.14 -34.79
N VAL A 246 15.37 -32.87 -33.54
CA VAL A 246 16.68 -33.29 -32.98
C VAL A 246 16.74 -32.87 -31.51
N GLN A 247 17.31 -33.79 -30.75
CA GLN A 247 17.48 -33.88 -29.32
C GLN A 247 18.87 -33.33 -28.95
N TYR A 248 18.98 -32.47 -27.93
CA TYR A 248 20.24 -32.30 -27.21
C TYR A 248 20.03 -32.32 -25.70
N LYS A 249 20.57 -33.40 -25.14
CA LYS A 249 20.79 -33.74 -23.74
C LYS A 249 22.15 -33.15 -23.36
N TYR A 250 22.26 -32.43 -22.24
CA TYR A 250 23.54 -32.30 -21.53
C TYR A 250 23.32 -32.55 -20.05
N GLU A 251 24.08 -33.50 -19.55
CA GLU A 251 24.04 -34.15 -18.25
C GLU A 251 25.36 -33.86 -17.52
N TYR A 252 25.27 -33.68 -16.19
CA TYR A 252 26.32 -33.76 -15.15
C TYR A 252 27.48 -32.74 -15.08
N LEU A 253 27.74 -32.18 -13.89
CA LEU A 253 28.56 -32.84 -12.86
C LEU A 253 28.59 -32.06 -11.53
N TYR A 254 28.43 -32.82 -10.44
CA TYR A 254 28.76 -32.47 -9.06
C TYR A 254 30.27 -32.27 -8.88
N LYS A 255 30.65 -31.24 -8.11
CA LYS A 255 31.73 -31.27 -7.12
C LYS A 255 31.51 -30.19 -6.08
#